data_AF-F4N9Y6-F1
#
_entry.id   AF-F4N9Y6-F1
#
_cell.length_a   1.000
_cell.length_b   1.000
_cell.length_c   1.000
_cell.angle_alpha   90.00
_cell.angle_beta   90.00
_cell.angle_gamma   90.00
#
_symmetry.space_group_name_H-M   'P 1'
#
loop_
_entity.id
_entity.type
_entity.pdbx_description
1 polymer ?
#
loop_
_entity_poly.entity_id
_entity_poly.type
_entity_poly.pdbx_seq_one_letter_code
_entity_poly.pdbx_strand_id
1 'polypeptide(L)'
;MAYMPSADAHGVQAQLQSRFVRIDNEQFSDNTLQTGEELTVSGQLKSLVNRDLRGWLSLFSESENAGNRWEFLARDPPGNIFDIRAGQTVDYSITVKALEPGTYHVHTQLNIEHIGPGLGRGQTVNVTGDPILKPIPYNNIVYQCIIIGAGLGITFATRPWQVI
;
A
#
# COMPACT_ATOMS: atom_id res chain seq x y z
N MET A 1 -23.93 19.52 -8.38
CA MET A 1 -22.87 19.71 -7.37
C MET A 1 -21.55 19.73 -8.10
N ALA A 2 -20.76 20.79 -7.98
CA ALA A 2 -19.43 20.85 -8.59
C ALA A 2 -18.46 20.06 -7.69
N TYR A 3 -17.86 19.00 -8.24
CA TYR A 3 -16.76 18.29 -7.61
C TYR A 3 -15.51 19.19 -7.72
N MET A 4 -15.09 19.76 -6.59
CA MET A 4 -13.79 20.44 -6.53
C MET A 4 -12.74 19.38 -6.22
N PRO A 5 -11.76 19.12 -7.12
CA PRO A 5 -10.68 18.20 -6.80
C PRO A 5 -9.88 18.79 -5.64
N SER A 6 -9.86 18.10 -4.49
CA SER A 6 -8.86 18.37 -3.46
C SER A 6 -7.50 17.98 -4.04
N ALA A 7 -6.55 18.92 -3.95
CA ALA A 7 -5.16 18.64 -4.24
C ALA A 7 -4.46 18.41 -2.91
N ASP A 8 -4.19 17.13 -2.60
CA ASP A 8 -3.48 16.77 -1.39
C ASP A 8 -1.98 16.77 -1.69
N ALA A 9 -1.27 17.77 -1.19
CA ALA A 9 0.18 17.86 -1.25
C ALA A 9 0.77 17.63 0.15
N HIS A 10 1.54 16.57 0.28
CA HIS A 10 2.06 16.08 1.56
C HIS A 10 3.50 16.54 1.67
N GLY A 11 3.82 17.37 2.67
CA GLY A 11 5.19 17.82 2.87
C GLY A 11 6.07 16.64 3.28
N VAL A 12 6.99 16.20 2.41
CA VAL A 12 8.04 15.28 2.83
C VAL A 12 8.95 16.02 3.81
N GLN A 13 8.73 15.84 5.11
CA GLN A 13 9.73 16.23 6.11
C GLN A 13 11.03 15.49 5.76
N ALA A 14 12.15 16.22 5.75
CA ALA A 14 13.49 15.74 5.38
C ALA A 14 13.99 14.49 6.14
N GLN A 15 13.22 14.01 7.11
CA GLN A 15 13.49 12.84 7.94
C GLN A 15 13.11 11.50 7.29
N LEU A 16 12.27 11.48 6.25
CA LEU A 16 11.77 10.24 5.62
C LEU A 16 12.57 9.78 4.39
N GLN A 17 13.69 10.44 4.05
CA GLN A 17 14.60 9.92 3.04
C GLN A 17 15.44 8.78 3.63
N SER A 18 15.34 7.58 3.05
CA SER A 18 16.10 6.41 3.51
C SER A 18 17.60 6.64 3.34
N ARG A 19 18.33 6.57 4.46
CA ARG A 19 19.80 6.64 4.49
C ARG A 19 20.47 5.30 4.21
N PHE A 20 19.69 4.22 4.19
CA PHE A 20 20.18 2.84 4.12
C PHE A 20 20.01 2.23 2.74
N VAL A 21 18.96 2.64 2.03
CA VAL A 21 18.68 2.25 0.65
C VAL A 21 18.29 3.49 -0.12
N ARG A 22 19.03 3.80 -1.18
CA ARG A 22 18.71 4.90 -2.09
C ARG A 22 17.76 4.40 -3.18
N ILE A 23 16.76 5.20 -3.52
CA ILE A 23 15.85 4.95 -4.64
C ILE A 23 16.33 5.79 -5.83
N ASP A 24 16.82 5.11 -6.86
CA ASP A 24 17.39 5.70 -8.07
C ASP A 24 16.50 5.43 -9.29
N ASN A 25 16.61 6.25 -10.34
CA ASN A 25 16.00 6.03 -11.66
C ASN A 25 14.48 5.75 -11.68
N GLU A 26 13.79 6.15 -10.62
CA GLU A 26 12.35 6.00 -10.49
C GLU A 26 11.54 6.67 -11.64
N GLN A 27 10.47 6.05 -12.09
CA GLN A 27 9.65 6.49 -13.21
C GLN A 27 8.20 6.14 -12.94
N PHE A 28 7.30 7.01 -13.37
CA PHE A 28 5.85 6.81 -13.30
C PHE A 28 5.37 6.60 -14.74
N SER A 29 4.56 5.57 -14.97
CA SER A 29 4.03 5.27 -16.30
C SER A 29 3.14 6.38 -16.84
N ASP A 30 2.43 7.07 -15.95
CA ASP A 30 1.55 8.19 -16.28
C ASP A 30 1.42 9.16 -15.10
N ASN A 31 0.90 10.35 -15.37
CA ASN A 31 0.50 11.35 -14.38
C ASN A 31 -0.98 11.74 -14.48
N THR A 32 -1.72 11.19 -15.46
CA THR A 32 -3.15 11.42 -15.62
C THR A 32 -3.82 10.08 -15.90
N LEU A 33 -4.85 9.75 -15.11
CA LEU A 33 -5.54 8.46 -15.20
C LEU A 33 -7.05 8.63 -15.15
N GLN A 34 -7.75 7.65 -15.68
CA GLN A 34 -9.14 7.38 -15.34
C GLN A 34 -9.22 6.31 -14.25
N THR A 35 -10.28 6.35 -13.45
CA THR A 35 -10.62 5.27 -12.52
C THR A 35 -10.68 3.93 -13.26
N GLY A 36 -9.98 2.93 -12.75
CA GLY A 36 -9.82 1.62 -13.38
C GLY A 36 -8.54 1.45 -14.19
N GLU A 37 -7.83 2.53 -14.52
CA GLU A 37 -6.53 2.47 -15.18
C GLU A 37 -5.39 2.18 -14.19
N GLU A 38 -4.28 1.72 -14.74
CA GLU A 38 -3.11 1.28 -13.98
C GLU A 38 -2.02 2.33 -13.96
N LEU A 39 -1.46 2.57 -12.77
CA LEU A 39 -0.20 3.28 -12.57
C LEU A 39 0.88 2.25 -12.27
N THR A 40 1.95 2.25 -13.05
CA THR A 40 3.18 1.52 -12.72
C THR A 40 4.27 2.50 -12.31
N VAL A 41 4.83 2.29 -11.12
CA VAL A 41 6.01 3.00 -10.63
C VAL A 41 7.17 2.02 -10.64
N SER A 42 8.25 2.33 -11.34
CA SER A 42 9.44 1.49 -11.45
C SER A 42 10.69 2.26 -11.06
N GLY A 43 11.77 1.57 -10.68
CA GLY A 43 13.04 2.20 -10.34
C GLY A 43 14.07 1.21 -9.84
N GLN A 44 15.09 1.70 -9.12
CA GLN A 44 16.17 0.88 -8.57
C GLN A 44 16.39 1.15 -7.09
N LEU A 45 16.53 0.10 -6.30
CA LEU A 45 16.87 0.14 -4.89
C LEU A 45 18.35 -0.16 -4.71
N LYS A 46 19.14 0.82 -4.29
CA LYS A 46 20.57 0.66 -4.01
C LYS A 46 20.83 0.58 -2.51
N SER A 47 21.24 -0.59 -2.03
CA SER A 47 21.71 -0.74 -0.65
C SER A 47 23.02 0.03 -0.44
N LEU A 48 23.06 0.87 0.58
CA LEU A 48 24.22 1.69 0.98
C LEU A 48 24.93 1.13 2.22
N VAL A 49 24.51 -0.04 2.70
CA VAL A 49 25.06 -0.67 3.91
C VAL A 49 25.67 -2.04 3.61
N ASN A 50 26.61 -2.42 4.46
CA ASN A 50 27.32 -3.71 4.38
C ASN A 50 26.62 -4.82 5.19
N ARG A 51 25.29 -4.90 5.10
CA ARG A 51 24.48 -5.98 5.67
C ARG A 51 23.24 -6.21 4.81
N ASP A 52 22.73 -7.42 4.83
CA ASP A 52 21.47 -7.75 4.16
C ASP A 52 20.30 -7.06 4.86
N LEU A 53 19.34 -6.60 4.06
CA LEU A 53 18.15 -5.92 4.51
C LEU A 53 16.93 -6.68 4.04
N ARG A 54 15.84 -6.58 4.81
CA ARG A 54 14.53 -7.11 4.45
C ARG A 54 13.56 -5.94 4.38
N GLY A 55 12.81 -5.86 3.31
CA GLY A 55 11.94 -4.72 3.08
C GLY A 55 10.69 -5.05 2.28
N TRP A 56 9.80 -4.07 2.22
CA TRP A 56 8.58 -4.16 1.43
C TRP A 56 8.24 -2.82 0.79
N LEU A 57 7.59 -2.92 -0.36
CA LEU A 57 7.23 -1.79 -1.20
C LEU A 57 5.73 -1.52 -1.10
N SER A 58 5.41 -0.25 -0.89
CA SER A 58 4.06 0.29 -0.97
C SER A 58 4.06 1.59 -1.80
N LEU A 59 2.86 2.02 -2.18
CA LEU A 59 2.60 3.34 -2.72
C LEU A 59 2.00 4.17 -1.58
N PHE A 60 2.63 5.31 -1.29
CA PHE A 60 2.15 6.27 -0.30
C PHE A 60 1.45 7.43 -1.02
N SER A 61 0.27 7.79 -0.52
CA SER A 61 -0.44 9.02 -0.85
C SER A 61 -1.27 9.39 0.38
N GLU A 62 -1.26 10.63 0.86
CA GLU A 62 -2.21 10.99 1.93
C GLU A 62 -3.64 10.80 1.44
N SER A 63 -4.46 10.44 2.41
CA SER A 63 -5.86 10.22 2.21
C SER A 63 -6.64 10.66 3.43
N GLU A 64 -7.52 11.64 3.25
CA GLU A 64 -8.48 12.08 4.28
C GLU A 64 -9.42 10.96 4.72
N ASN A 65 -9.63 9.94 3.87
CA ASN A 65 -10.44 8.76 4.15
C ASN A 65 -9.58 7.49 4.18
N ALA A 66 -9.82 6.59 5.13
CA ALA A 66 -9.12 5.30 5.23
C ALA A 66 -9.47 4.29 4.11
N GLY A 67 -10.08 4.74 3.01
CA GLY A 67 -10.44 3.91 1.85
C GLY A 67 -9.23 3.55 1.00
N ASN A 68 -9.19 2.32 0.48
CA ASN A 68 -8.18 1.90 -0.50
C ASN A 68 -8.45 2.60 -1.85
N ARG A 69 -7.83 3.76 -2.08
CA ARG A 69 -7.90 4.51 -3.36
C ARG A 69 -7.09 3.88 -4.50
N TRP A 70 -6.17 3.02 -4.11
CA TRP A 70 -5.31 2.26 -5.00
C TRP A 70 -5.48 0.77 -4.69
N GLU A 71 -5.61 -0.04 -5.72
CA GLU A 71 -5.55 -1.50 -5.60
C GLU A 71 -4.21 -1.99 -6.15
N PHE A 72 -3.39 -2.63 -5.31
CA PHE A 72 -2.17 -3.27 -5.78
C PHE A 72 -2.50 -4.48 -6.65
N LEU A 73 -1.97 -4.47 -7.87
CA LEU A 73 -2.11 -5.56 -8.84
C LEU A 73 -0.84 -6.42 -8.88
N ALA A 74 0.32 -5.77 -8.88
CA ALA A 74 1.60 -6.45 -8.95
C ALA A 74 2.70 -5.69 -8.19
N ARG A 75 3.71 -6.44 -7.77
CA ARG A 75 4.98 -5.94 -7.24
C ARG A 75 6.11 -6.80 -7.81
N ASP A 76 7.22 -6.16 -8.11
CA ASP A 76 8.49 -6.79 -8.41
C ASP A 76 9.57 -6.08 -7.58
N PRO A 77 10.37 -6.77 -6.74
CA PRO A 77 10.31 -8.20 -6.41
C PRO A 77 8.94 -8.67 -5.92
N PRO A 78 8.51 -9.90 -6.25
CA PRO A 78 7.20 -10.41 -5.86
C PRO A 78 7.14 -10.71 -4.35
N GLY A 79 5.93 -10.63 -3.80
CA GLY A 79 5.64 -10.95 -2.41
C GLY A 79 5.44 -9.73 -1.51
N ASN A 80 5.14 -9.99 -0.24
CA ASN A 80 4.95 -8.94 0.75
C ASN A 80 6.28 -8.44 1.34
N ILE A 81 7.34 -9.25 1.31
CA ILE A 81 8.67 -8.93 1.83
C ILE A 81 9.70 -9.53 0.88
N PHE A 82 10.78 -8.83 0.61
CA PHE A 82 11.92 -9.31 -0.17
C PHE A 82 13.25 -8.91 0.48
N ASP A 83 14.32 -9.61 0.08
CA ASP A 83 15.67 -9.37 0.57
C ASP A 83 16.42 -8.43 -0.38
N ILE A 84 17.21 -7.51 0.19
CA ILE A 84 18.16 -6.64 -0.51
C ILE A 84 19.53 -6.93 0.07
N ARG A 85 20.42 -7.57 -0.70
CA ARG A 85 21.76 -7.92 -0.18
C ARG A 85 22.62 -6.68 0.05
N ALA A 86 23.62 -6.83 0.90
CA ALA A 86 24.63 -5.81 1.16
C ALA A 86 25.20 -5.21 -0.14
N GLY A 87 25.13 -3.88 -0.30
CA GLY A 87 25.63 -3.17 -1.48
C GLY A 87 24.93 -3.48 -2.82
N GLN A 88 23.90 -4.33 -2.84
CA GLN A 88 23.21 -4.74 -4.06
C GLN A 88 22.35 -3.60 -4.63
N THR A 89 22.18 -3.63 -5.95
CA THR A 89 21.11 -2.89 -6.65
C THR A 89 20.01 -3.87 -7.04
N VAL A 90 18.76 -3.56 -6.70
CA VAL A 90 17.58 -4.36 -7.04
C VAL A 90 16.63 -3.49 -7.85
N ASP A 91 16.29 -3.91 -9.06
CA ASP A 91 15.24 -3.24 -9.84
C ASP A 91 13.88 -3.52 -9.18
N TYR A 92 12.99 -2.54 -9.19
CA TYR A 92 11.65 -2.70 -8.64
C TYR A 92 10.56 -2.13 -9.54
N SER A 93 9.36 -2.67 -9.38
CA SER A 93 8.13 -2.08 -9.89
C SER A 93 6.94 -2.33 -8.94
N ILE A 94 6.00 -1.39 -8.95
CA ILE A 94 4.72 -1.47 -8.26
C ILE A 94 3.65 -1.09 -9.27
N THR A 95 2.69 -1.97 -9.51
CA THR A 95 1.53 -1.68 -10.36
C THR A 95 0.29 -1.61 -9.49
N VAL A 96 -0.41 -0.47 -9.56
CA VAL A 96 -1.66 -0.23 -8.85
C VAL A 96 -2.75 0.20 -9.82
N LYS A 97 -4.00 -0.08 -9.48
CA LYS A 97 -5.19 0.43 -10.18
C LYS A 97 -5.80 1.59 -9.42
N ALA A 98 -6.12 2.68 -10.10
CA ALA A 98 -6.81 3.82 -9.53
C ALA A 98 -8.30 3.50 -9.26
N LEU A 99 -8.79 3.75 -8.05
CA LEU A 99 -10.17 3.42 -7.65
C LEU A 99 -11.05 4.65 -7.38
N GLU A 100 -10.47 5.79 -7.06
CA GLU A 100 -11.23 7.00 -6.71
C GLU A 100 -10.66 8.22 -7.46
N PRO A 101 -11.52 9.10 -8.03
CA PRO A 101 -11.04 10.32 -8.66
C PRO A 101 -10.40 11.26 -7.62
N GLY A 102 -9.40 12.04 -8.01
CA GLY A 102 -8.69 12.94 -7.11
C GLY A 102 -7.31 13.33 -7.63
N THR A 103 -6.70 14.35 -7.02
CA THR A 103 -5.31 14.73 -7.30
C THR A 103 -4.43 14.24 -6.17
N TYR A 104 -3.58 13.25 -6.46
CA TYR A 104 -2.74 12.58 -5.48
C TYR A 104 -1.29 12.99 -5.64
N HIS A 105 -0.61 13.30 -4.54
CA HIS A 105 0.85 13.29 -4.49
C HIS A 105 1.30 11.89 -4.04
N VAL A 106 1.82 11.09 -4.97
CA VAL A 106 2.20 9.69 -4.72
C VAL A 106 3.71 9.55 -4.56
N HIS A 107 4.14 8.65 -3.68
CA HIS A 107 5.52 8.23 -3.50
C HIS A 107 5.63 6.71 -3.51
N THR A 108 6.74 6.17 -4.03
CA THR A 108 7.17 4.84 -3.57
C THR A 108 7.54 4.95 -2.09
N GLN A 109 7.01 4.06 -1.27
CA GLN A 109 7.45 3.88 0.11
C GLN A 109 8.13 2.52 0.25
N LEU A 110 9.43 2.53 0.48
CA LEU A 110 10.21 1.37 0.88
C LEU A 110 10.29 1.33 2.39
N ASN A 111 9.74 0.30 3.01
CA ASN A 111 9.90 0.07 4.44
C ASN A 111 10.97 -1.00 4.65
N ILE A 112 11.86 -0.77 5.62
CA ILE A 112 12.92 -1.71 5.96
C ILE A 112 12.71 -2.19 7.39
N GLU A 113 12.83 -3.51 7.58
CA GLU A 113 12.70 -4.18 8.88
C GLU A 113 13.62 -3.51 9.93
N HIS A 114 13.06 -3.18 11.09
CA HIS A 114 13.72 -2.48 12.22
C HIS A 114 14.28 -1.08 11.94
N ILE A 115 14.06 -0.51 10.75
CA ILE A 115 14.52 0.84 10.38
C ILE A 115 13.32 1.76 10.17
N GLY A 116 12.29 1.30 9.46
CA GLY A 116 11.09 2.07 9.15
C GLY A 116 11.01 2.54 7.70
N PRO A 117 10.14 3.53 7.42
CA PRO A 117 9.82 3.95 6.06
C PRO A 117 10.88 4.86 5.44
N GLY A 118 11.11 4.66 4.15
CA GLY A 118 11.85 5.52 3.25
C GLY A 118 10.98 5.90 2.06
N LEU A 119 10.86 7.20 1.76
CA LEU A 119 10.10 7.69 0.63
C LEU A 119 11.00 7.96 -0.58
N GLY A 120 10.53 7.50 -1.75
CA GLY A 120 11.06 7.87 -3.05
C GLY A 120 10.60 9.26 -3.49
N ARG A 121 10.80 9.58 -4.76
CA ARG A 121 10.36 10.87 -5.31
C ARG A 121 8.83 10.95 -5.25
N GLY A 122 8.33 12.16 -5.06
CA GLY A 122 6.91 12.45 -5.18
C GLY A 122 6.54 12.75 -6.62
N GLN A 123 5.38 12.26 -7.07
CA GLN A 123 4.77 12.63 -8.34
C GLN A 123 3.30 12.98 -8.11
N THR A 124 2.85 14.07 -8.73
CA THR A 124 1.42 14.38 -8.74
C THR A 124 0.74 13.57 -9.86
N VAL A 125 -0.30 12.83 -9.51
CA VAL A 125 -1.13 12.02 -10.40
C VAL A 125 -2.58 12.47 -10.27
N ASN A 126 -3.20 12.84 -11.39
CA ASN A 126 -4.60 13.25 -11.43
C ASN A 126 -5.48 12.12 -11.93
N VAL A 127 -6.47 11.72 -11.14
CA VAL A 127 -7.42 10.65 -11.48
C VAL A 127 -8.80 11.25 -11.71
N THR A 128 -9.44 10.89 -12.81
CA THR A 128 -10.79 11.33 -13.18
C THR A 128 -11.73 10.14 -13.40
N GLY A 129 -13.04 10.39 -13.43
CA GLY A 129 -14.05 9.34 -13.63
C GLY A 129 -14.86 9.03 -12.37
N ASP A 130 -15.65 7.96 -12.43
CA ASP A 130 -16.54 7.52 -11.35
C ASP A 130 -15.81 6.56 -10.39
N PRO A 131 -16.00 6.70 -9.07
CA PRO A 131 -15.34 5.84 -8.10
C PRO A 131 -15.74 4.37 -8.26
N ILE A 132 -14.74 3.48 -8.18
CA ILE A 132 -14.91 2.03 -8.20
C ILE A 132 -14.98 1.52 -6.76
N LEU A 133 -16.19 1.16 -6.33
CA LEU A 133 -16.41 0.53 -5.03
C LEU A 133 -16.07 -0.95 -5.10
N LYS A 134 -15.14 -1.39 -4.25
CA LYS A 134 -14.84 -2.82 -4.12
C LYS A 134 -16.04 -3.53 -3.48
N PRO A 135 -16.56 -4.61 -4.09
CA PRO A 135 -17.70 -5.31 -3.53
C PRO A 135 -17.35 -5.89 -2.16
N ILE A 136 -18.25 -5.74 -1.20
CA ILE A 136 -18.11 -6.36 0.12
C ILE A 136 -18.33 -7.87 -0.04
N PRO A 137 -17.39 -8.74 0.41
CA PRO A 137 -17.53 -10.18 0.29
C PRO A 137 -18.49 -10.74 1.35
N TYR A 138 -19.79 -10.44 1.22
CA TYR A 138 -20.82 -10.81 2.20
C TYR A 138 -20.84 -12.31 2.52
N ASN A 139 -20.60 -13.17 1.54
CA ASN A 139 -20.53 -14.62 1.76
C ASN A 139 -19.45 -15.01 2.77
N ASN A 140 -18.27 -14.37 2.71
CA ASN A 140 -17.18 -14.62 3.66
C ASN A 140 -17.56 -14.12 5.06
N ILE A 141 -18.23 -12.97 5.15
CA ILE A 141 -18.72 -12.41 6.42
C ILE A 141 -19.73 -13.36 7.06
N VAL A 142 -20.75 -13.79 6.31
CA VAL A 142 -21.76 -14.72 6.80
C VAL A 142 -21.13 -16.03 7.26
N TYR A 143 -20.22 -16.60 6.46
CA TYR A 143 -19.49 -17.81 6.83
C TYR A 143 -18.71 -17.66 8.15
N GLN A 144 -17.98 -16.56 8.32
CA GLN A 144 -17.27 -16.26 9.57
C GLN A 144 -18.22 -16.11 10.76
N CYS A 145 -19.35 -15.41 10.57
CA CYS A 145 -20.37 -15.28 11.61
C CYS A 145 -20.94 -16.63 12.04
N ILE A 146 -21.17 -17.56 11.10
CA ILE A 146 -21.64 -18.92 11.42
C ILE A 146 -20.61 -19.67 12.26
N ILE A 147 -19.32 -19.65 11.87
CA ILE A 147 -18.25 -20.34 12.62
C ILE A 147 -18.12 -19.77 14.03
N ILE A 148 -18.08 -18.44 14.17
CA ILE A 148 -18.00 -17.77 15.46
C ILE A 148 -19.21 -18.14 16.32
N GLY A 149 -20.42 -18.10 15.74
CA GLY A 149 -21.65 -18.48 16.41
C GLY A 149 -21.63 -19.93 16.91
N ALA A 150 -21.19 -20.87 16.06
CA ALA A 150 -21.05 -22.28 16.45
C ALA A 150 -20.02 -22.47 17.57
N GLY A 151 -18.85 -21.81 17.48
CA GLY A 151 -17.82 -21.85 18.52
C GLY A 151 -18.29 -21.28 19.85
N LEU A 152 -19.01 -20.16 19.82
CA LEU A 152 -19.65 -19.59 21.02
C LEU A 152 -20.69 -20.56 21.59
N GLY A 153 -21.55 -21.13 20.75
CA GLY A 153 -22.56 -22.12 21.15
C GLY A 153 -21.95 -23.32 21.87
N ILE A 154 -20.88 -23.92 21.31
CA ILE A 154 -20.14 -25.02 21.94
C ILE A 154 -19.53 -24.56 23.28
N THR A 155 -18.91 -23.38 23.31
CA THR A 155 -18.26 -22.86 24.52
C THR A 155 -19.27 -22.69 25.66
N PHE A 156 -20.45 -22.14 25.39
CA PHE A 156 -21.50 -21.98 26.40
C PHE A 156 -22.12 -23.33 26.81
N ALA A 157 -22.26 -24.27 25.89
CA ALA A 157 -22.84 -25.58 26.18
C ALA A 157 -21.90 -26.52 26.97
N THR A 158 -20.59 -26.34 26.83
CA THR A 158 -19.57 -27.27 27.38
C THR A 158 -18.76 -26.71 28.54
N ARG A 159 -18.78 -25.39 28.78
CA ARG A 159 -18.16 -24.84 29.99
C ARG A 159 -18.96 -25.24 31.23
N PRO A 160 -18.31 -25.78 32.28
CA PRO A 160 -18.96 -26.01 33.56
C PRO A 160 -19.32 -24.64 34.14
N TRP A 161 -20.62 -24.36 34.22
CA TRP A 161 -21.13 -23.17 34.89
C TRP A 161 -20.72 -23.26 36.35
N GLN A 162 -19.80 -22.38 36.79
CA GLN A 162 -19.56 -22.21 38.22
C GLN A 162 -20.80 -21.53 38.78
N VAL A 163 -21.70 -22.34 39.34
CA VAL A 163 -22.81 -21.87 40.15
C VAL A 163 -22.17 -21.29 41.43
N ILE A 164 -22.31 -19.98 41.63
CA ILE A 164 -22.00 -19.31 42.90
C ILE A 164 -23.17 -19.55 43.84
#